data_AF-A0A968GBX4-F1
#
_entry.id   AF-A0A968GBX4-F1
#
_cell.length_a   1.000
_cell.length_b   1.000
_cell.length_c   1.000
_cell.angle_alpha   90.00
_cell.angle_beta   90.00
_cell.angle_gamma   90.00
#
_symmetry.space_group_name_H-M   'P 1'
#
loop_
_entity.id
_entity.type
_entity.pdbx_description
1 polymer ?
#
loop_
_entity_poly.entity_id
_entity_poly.type
_entity_poly.pdbx_seq_one_letter_code
_entity_poly.pdbx_strand_id
1 'polypeptide(L)'
;MNISDENIYDKQIKEYFKEVRSSYNNGNYRATMVMLYSVVMLDILYKCQYLAEEYNDEKAKDIINKIPVLEDYGNDKSPNYSWESTLLDTIKKTRLLDPTVYSDLDYLRYQRHLSAHPVLLRETFNLYTPHPTKVYGCIVSMLEGVLNNPPYFINNITVHIAKDLADNKEYYLSHYSYFQKYMYREYFSHMRHDDVIKTFRVFWKFVFYLSDDNCENNRKVNYHCLRVMMEKYSDILQSSIEENLENYYKFNEMEKHQLSIIYVGLWHVFH
;
A
#
# COMPACT_ATOMS: atom_id res chain seq x y z
N MET A 1 -13.58 -9.72 20.60
CA MET A 1 -13.55 -9.30 19.18
C MET A 1 -12.72 -10.30 18.39
N ASN A 2 -13.22 -10.79 17.25
CA ASN A 2 -12.48 -11.70 16.38
C ASN A 2 -11.89 -10.92 15.19
N ILE A 3 -10.99 -9.97 15.48
CA ILE A 3 -10.19 -9.28 14.46
C ILE A 3 -8.79 -9.90 14.51
N SER A 4 -8.36 -10.45 13.38
CA SER A 4 -7.00 -10.96 13.22
C SER A 4 -6.03 -9.79 13.03
N ASP A 5 -5.00 -9.75 13.86
CA ASP A 5 -3.83 -8.88 13.74
C ASP A 5 -2.66 -9.62 13.07
N GLU A 6 -2.89 -10.82 12.55
CA GLU A 6 -1.83 -11.67 11.98
C GLU A 6 -1.17 -11.04 10.76
N ASN A 7 -1.98 -10.34 9.96
CA ASN A 7 -1.59 -9.75 8.67
C ASN A 7 -0.98 -8.35 8.81
N ILE A 8 -0.85 -7.80 10.02
CA ILE A 8 -0.13 -6.53 10.22
C ILE A 8 1.31 -6.74 9.78
N TYR A 9 1.75 -5.91 8.82
CA TYR A 9 3.03 -6.09 8.14
C TYR A 9 4.21 -5.88 9.10
N ASP A 10 4.21 -4.76 9.82
CA ASP A 10 5.29 -4.41 10.72
C ASP A 10 5.14 -5.06 12.10
N LYS A 11 6.21 -5.73 12.55
CA LYS A 11 6.21 -6.48 13.81
C LYS A 11 6.05 -5.58 15.03
N GLN A 12 6.66 -4.39 15.03
CA GLN A 12 6.58 -3.45 16.14
C GLN A 12 5.18 -2.81 16.21
N ILE A 13 4.62 -2.44 15.07
CA ILE A 13 3.22 -1.97 14.97
C ILE A 13 2.24 -3.03 15.45
N LYS A 14 2.49 -4.31 15.13
CA LYS A 14 1.68 -5.43 15.62
C LYS A 14 1.70 -5.54 17.15
N GLU A 15 2.84 -5.29 17.80
CA GLU A 15 2.91 -5.25 19.26
C GLU A 15 2.06 -4.09 19.83
N TYR A 16 2.19 -2.88 19.28
CA TYR A 16 1.38 -1.75 19.73
C TYR A 16 -0.13 -1.95 19.47
N PHE A 17 -0.48 -2.64 18.38
CA PHE A 17 -1.87 -2.95 18.07
C PHE A 17 -2.52 -3.91 19.09
N LYS A 18 -1.74 -4.69 19.84
CA LYS A 18 -2.29 -5.51 20.94
C LYS A 18 -2.97 -4.66 22.01
N GLU A 19 -2.49 -3.44 22.25
CA GLU A 19 -3.12 -2.51 23.19
C GLU A 19 -4.47 -2.01 22.67
N VAL A 20 -4.59 -1.75 21.37
CA VAL A 20 -5.85 -1.40 20.70
C VAL A 20 -6.87 -2.52 20.90
N ARG A 21 -6.47 -3.76 20.60
CA ARG A 21 -7.34 -4.94 20.73
C ARG A 21 -7.76 -5.19 22.17
N SER A 22 -6.82 -5.15 23.11
CA SER A 22 -7.10 -5.33 24.54
C SER A 22 -8.08 -4.26 25.03
N SER A 23 -7.85 -2.99 24.69
CA SER A 23 -8.72 -1.89 25.05
C SER A 23 -10.14 -2.07 24.50
N TYR A 24 -10.27 -2.48 23.24
CA TYR A 24 -11.59 -2.71 22.63
C TYR A 24 -12.34 -3.84 23.34
N ASN A 25 -11.67 -4.97 23.58
CA ASN A 25 -12.27 -6.14 24.21
C ASN A 25 -12.74 -5.86 25.65
N ASN A 26 -12.05 -4.96 26.35
CA ASN A 26 -12.42 -4.52 27.69
C ASN A 26 -13.49 -3.40 27.71
N GLY A 27 -14.00 -2.98 26.56
CA GLY A 27 -15.00 -1.91 26.46
C GLY A 27 -14.44 -0.49 26.60
N ASN A 28 -13.11 -0.31 26.52
CA ASN A 28 -12.44 0.97 26.66
C ASN A 28 -12.45 1.76 25.34
N TYR A 29 -13.63 1.98 24.76
CA TYR A 29 -13.81 2.49 23.38
C TYR A 29 -13.17 3.85 23.10
N ARG A 30 -13.18 4.76 24.08
CA ARG A 30 -12.48 6.06 23.98
C ARG A 30 -10.97 5.87 23.85
N ALA A 31 -10.39 5.04 24.73
CA ALA A 31 -8.97 4.74 24.73
C ALA A 31 -8.56 3.98 23.45
N THR A 32 -9.40 3.06 22.98
CA THR A 32 -9.17 2.34 21.72
C THR A 32 -9.03 3.30 20.53
N MET A 33 -9.91 4.31 20.41
CA MET A 33 -9.79 5.29 19.31
C MET A 33 -8.51 6.10 19.37
N VAL A 34 -8.11 6.53 20.57
CA VAL A 34 -6.87 7.29 20.76
C VAL A 34 -5.65 6.42 20.41
N MET A 35 -5.63 5.19 20.89
CA MET A 35 -4.52 4.27 20.64
C MET A 35 -4.43 3.86 19.17
N LEU A 36 -5.57 3.52 18.54
CA LEU A 36 -5.62 3.15 17.13
C LEU A 36 -5.03 4.26 16.24
N TYR A 37 -5.40 5.51 16.49
CA TYR A 37 -4.87 6.65 15.75
C TYR A 37 -3.35 6.77 15.90
N SER A 38 -2.81 6.65 17.11
CA SER A 38 -1.36 6.70 17.35
C SER A 38 -0.62 5.59 16.61
N VAL A 39 -1.12 4.35 16.67
CA VAL A 39 -0.54 3.20 15.98
C VAL A 39 -0.52 3.40 14.47
N VAL A 40 -1.62 3.90 13.89
CA VAL A 40 -1.74 4.17 12.45
C VAL A 40 -0.79 5.27 12.01
N MET A 41 -0.68 6.38 12.75
CA MET A 41 0.26 7.44 12.39
C MET A 41 1.69 6.91 12.42
N LEU A 42 2.07 6.15 13.44
CA LEU A 42 3.41 5.58 13.56
C LEU A 42 3.73 4.61 12.42
N ASP A 43 2.79 3.75 12.05
CA ASP A 43 2.94 2.81 10.94
C ASP A 43 3.16 3.54 9.60
N ILE A 44 2.42 4.61 9.34
CA ILE A 44 2.63 5.44 8.14
C ILE A 44 4.03 6.06 8.14
N LEU A 45 4.53 6.50 9.30
CA LEU A 45 5.88 7.06 9.41
C LEU A 45 6.95 6.03 9.13
N TYR A 46 6.86 4.83 9.71
CA TYR A 46 7.80 3.75 9.41
C TYR A 46 7.78 3.38 7.93
N LYS A 47 6.61 3.35 7.30
CA LYS A 47 6.51 3.11 5.86
C LYS A 47 7.16 4.21 5.03
N CYS A 48 6.96 5.48 5.40
CA CYS A 48 7.64 6.59 4.74
C CYS A 48 9.16 6.49 4.93
N GLN A 49 9.63 6.20 6.14
CA GLN A 49 11.06 6.03 6.43
C GLN A 49 11.69 4.93 5.57
N TYR A 50 11.07 3.76 5.53
CA TYR A 50 11.53 2.65 4.71
C TYR A 50 11.58 3.02 3.21
N LEU A 51 10.55 3.69 2.69
CA LEU A 51 10.53 4.16 1.29
C LEU A 51 11.65 5.18 1.00
N ALA A 52 11.92 6.08 1.94
CA ALA A 52 12.96 7.10 1.81
C ALA A 52 14.37 6.48 1.82
N GLU A 53 14.62 5.53 2.72
CA GLU A 53 15.94 4.92 2.92
C GLU A 53 16.26 3.85 1.86
N GLU A 54 15.36 2.90 1.62
CA GLU A 54 15.62 1.75 0.74
C GLU A 54 15.37 2.07 -0.75
N TYR A 55 14.38 2.93 -1.02
CA TYR A 55 13.95 3.24 -2.38
C TYR A 55 14.28 4.65 -2.83
N ASN A 56 14.89 5.46 -1.95
CA ASN A 56 15.26 6.84 -2.25
C ASN A 56 14.05 7.67 -2.70
N ASP A 57 12.86 7.39 -2.14
CA ASP A 57 11.59 7.98 -2.55
C ASP A 57 11.48 9.46 -2.13
N GLU A 58 11.49 10.36 -3.11
CA GLU A 58 11.48 11.81 -2.87
C GLU A 58 10.20 12.30 -2.17
N LYS A 59 9.04 11.67 -2.41
CA LYS A 59 7.80 12.05 -1.71
C LYS A 59 7.83 11.62 -0.25
N ALA A 60 8.37 10.44 0.02
CA ALA A 60 8.53 9.95 1.38
C ALA A 60 9.54 10.79 2.16
N LYS A 61 10.66 11.17 1.54
CA LYS A 61 11.64 12.12 2.10
C LYS A 61 11.02 13.48 2.42
N ASP A 62 10.21 14.03 1.50
CA ASP A 62 9.51 15.30 1.72
C ASP A 62 8.59 15.24 2.95
N ILE A 63 7.92 14.10 3.19
CA ILE A 63 7.11 13.89 4.39
C ILE A 63 7.97 13.87 5.65
N ILE A 64 9.03 13.05 5.66
CA ILE A 64 9.90 12.89 6.85
C ILE A 64 10.53 14.23 7.22
N ASN A 65 11.04 14.98 6.24
CA ASN A 65 11.69 16.27 6.46
C ASN A 65 10.74 17.35 6.99
N LYS A 66 9.42 17.21 6.77
CA LYS A 66 8.40 18.14 7.27
C LYS A 66 7.94 17.83 8.68
N ILE A 67 8.33 16.69 9.24
CA ILE A 67 7.95 16.30 10.60
C ILE A 67 9.06 16.77 11.53
N PRO A 68 8.72 17.54 12.57
CA PRO A 68 9.72 18.00 13.54
C PRO A 68 10.34 16.80 14.26
N VAL A 69 11.66 16.68 14.21
CA VAL A 69 12.42 15.71 14.99
C VAL A 69 12.48 16.18 16.44
N LEU A 70 12.42 15.25 17.40
CA LEU A 70 12.46 15.57 18.83
C LEU A 70 13.72 16.34 19.28
N GLU A 71 14.76 16.37 18.45
CA GLU A 71 16.01 17.11 18.67
C GLU A 71 15.83 18.64 18.62
N ASP A 72 14.78 19.15 17.96
CA ASP A 72 14.46 20.59 17.88
C ASP A 72 13.74 21.13 19.14
N TYR A 73 13.40 20.26 20.11
CA TYR A 73 12.82 20.67 21.39
C TYR A 73 13.91 21.09 22.37
N GLY A 74 14.69 22.10 21.97
CA GLY A 74 15.41 22.93 22.93
C GLY A 74 14.41 23.48 23.96
N ASN A 75 14.82 23.41 25.23
CA ASN A 75 14.07 23.82 26.43
C ASN A 75 12.98 24.87 26.13
N ASP A 76 11.75 24.55 26.55
CA ASP A 76 10.61 25.47 26.72
C ASP A 76 9.56 25.57 25.59
N LYS A 77 9.59 24.72 24.56
CA LYS A 77 8.49 24.61 23.58
C LYS A 77 7.68 23.33 23.84
N SER A 78 6.40 23.50 24.20
CA SER A 78 5.43 22.39 24.23
C SER A 78 5.45 21.62 22.90
N PRO A 79 5.25 20.29 22.91
CA PRO A 79 5.14 19.49 21.68
C PRO A 79 4.19 20.18 20.71
N ASN A 80 4.67 20.53 19.51
CA ASN A 80 3.81 21.20 18.54
C ASN A 80 2.84 20.15 17.97
N TYR A 81 1.68 19.99 18.60
CA TYR A 81 0.59 19.07 18.18
C TYR A 81 0.09 19.29 16.73
N SER A 82 0.59 20.31 16.02
CA SER A 82 0.27 20.52 14.61
C SER A 82 0.92 19.52 13.64
N TRP A 83 1.97 18.79 14.06
CA TRP A 83 2.68 17.87 13.15
C TRP A 83 1.77 16.77 12.58
N GLU A 84 0.77 16.30 13.33
CA GLU A 84 -0.22 15.33 12.85
C GLU A 84 -1.04 15.87 11.68
N SER A 85 -1.38 17.17 11.72
CA SER A 85 -2.11 17.82 10.63
C SER A 85 -1.20 17.97 9.42
N THR A 86 0.05 18.40 9.65
CA THR A 86 1.07 18.51 8.60
C THR A 86 1.33 17.17 7.93
N LEU A 87 1.41 16.09 8.70
CA LEU A 87 1.59 14.73 8.20
C LEU A 87 0.42 14.36 7.27
N LEU A 88 -0.82 14.44 7.76
CA LEU A 88 -2.00 14.07 6.97
C LEU A 88 -2.13 14.91 5.70
N ASP A 89 -1.92 16.23 5.79
CA ASP A 89 -1.96 17.13 4.64
C ASP A 89 -0.86 16.81 3.63
N THR A 90 0.33 16.44 4.10
CA THR A 90 1.44 16.10 3.22
C THR A 90 1.21 14.74 2.55
N ILE A 91 0.77 13.71 3.29
CA ILE A 91 0.42 12.40 2.70
C ILE A 91 -0.68 12.57 1.64
N LYS A 92 -1.69 13.41 1.89
CA LYS A 92 -2.74 13.71 0.89
C LYS A 92 -2.19 14.38 -0.37
N LYS A 93 -1.28 15.35 -0.21
CA LYS A 93 -0.64 16.03 -1.34
C LYS A 93 0.24 15.09 -2.17
N THR A 94 0.94 14.16 -1.53
CA THR A 94 1.83 13.20 -2.19
C THR A 94 1.08 12.04 -2.86
N ARG A 95 -0.21 11.86 -2.55
CA ARG A 95 -1.06 10.75 -3.04
C ARG A 95 -0.47 9.37 -2.74
N LEU A 96 0.12 9.25 -1.54
CA LEU A 96 0.69 8.02 -0.99
C LEU A 96 -0.35 7.01 -0.51
N LEU A 97 -1.63 7.36 -0.40
CA LEU A 97 -2.66 6.40 -0.02
C LEU A 97 -3.81 6.50 -1.01
N ASP A 98 -4.63 5.47 -1.03
CA ASP A 98 -5.86 5.50 -1.79
C ASP A 98 -6.78 6.64 -1.31
N PRO A 99 -7.49 7.35 -2.20
CA PRO A 99 -8.47 8.37 -1.84
C PRO A 99 -9.45 7.95 -0.74
N THR A 100 -9.89 6.69 -0.74
CA THR A 100 -10.80 6.14 0.27
C THR A 100 -10.14 6.08 1.65
N VAL A 101 -8.87 5.66 1.72
CA VAL A 101 -8.10 5.59 2.97
C VAL A 101 -7.91 6.97 3.61
N TYR A 102 -7.78 8.04 2.80
CA TYR A 102 -7.75 9.40 3.37
C TYR A 102 -9.05 9.79 4.07
N SER A 103 -10.19 9.37 3.54
CA SER A 103 -11.49 9.64 4.16
C SER A 103 -11.62 8.90 5.48
N ASP A 104 -11.14 7.66 5.54
CA ASP A 104 -11.13 6.85 6.76
C ASP A 104 -10.15 7.42 7.82
N LEU A 105 -9.00 7.93 7.40
CA LEU A 105 -8.05 8.63 8.27
C LEU A 105 -8.62 9.92 8.85
N ASP A 106 -9.33 10.71 8.04
CA ASP A 106 -10.01 11.93 8.52
C ASP A 106 -11.10 11.59 9.53
N TYR A 107 -11.87 10.53 9.27
CA TYR A 107 -12.88 10.06 10.19
C TYR A 107 -12.27 9.54 11.50
N LEU A 108 -11.17 8.78 11.43
CA LEU A 108 -10.45 8.32 12.61
C LEU A 108 -9.92 9.49 13.44
N ARG A 109 -9.32 10.49 12.80
CA ARG A 109 -8.83 11.71 13.45
C ARG A 109 -9.96 12.45 14.16
N TYR A 110 -11.11 12.59 13.50
CA TYR A 110 -12.30 13.20 14.08
C TYR A 110 -12.78 12.41 15.32
N GLN A 111 -12.89 11.08 15.24
CA GLN A 111 -13.28 10.24 16.38
C GLN A 111 -12.28 10.30 17.52
N ARG A 112 -10.97 10.34 17.22
CA ARG A 112 -9.90 10.54 18.21
C ARG A 112 -10.03 11.90 18.90
N HIS A 113 -10.30 12.97 18.16
CA HIS A 113 -10.51 14.29 18.74
C HIS A 113 -11.69 14.30 19.73
N LEU A 114 -12.85 13.75 19.33
CA LEU A 114 -14.01 13.62 20.22
C LEU A 114 -13.73 12.74 21.44
N SER A 115 -12.91 11.70 21.28
CA SER A 115 -12.61 10.74 22.35
C SER A 115 -11.58 11.27 23.34
N ALA A 116 -10.60 12.07 22.90
CA ALA A 116 -9.50 12.58 23.72
C ALA A 116 -9.84 13.88 24.46
N HIS A 117 -10.61 14.77 23.83
CA HIS A 117 -10.98 16.05 24.43
C HIS A 117 -12.35 15.95 25.11
N PRO A 118 -12.57 16.63 26.24
CA PRO A 118 -13.88 16.68 26.89
C PRO A 118 -14.86 17.48 26.02
N VAL A 119 -15.48 16.80 25.07
CA VAL A 119 -16.71 17.29 24.43
C VAL A 119 -17.83 17.02 25.42
N LEU A 120 -18.04 17.99 26.31
CA LEU A 120 -19.14 17.93 27.28
C LEU A 120 -20.45 17.98 26.50
N LEU A 121 -21.20 16.89 26.53
CA LEU A 121 -22.61 16.93 26.16
C LEU A 121 -23.29 17.87 27.17
N ARG A 122 -23.61 19.09 26.75
CA ARG A 122 -24.10 20.18 27.64
C ARG A 122 -25.30 19.76 28.51
N GLU A 123 -26.04 18.76 28.05
CA GLU A 123 -27.21 18.22 28.73
C GLU A 123 -26.87 17.23 29.86
N THR A 124 -25.71 16.56 29.81
CA THR A 124 -25.37 15.46 30.75
C THR A 124 -24.00 15.56 31.42
N PHE A 125 -23.13 16.50 31.00
CA PHE A 125 -21.73 16.62 31.45
C PHE A 125 -20.90 15.33 31.30
N ASN A 126 -21.32 14.42 30.41
CA ASN A 126 -20.59 13.19 30.12
C ASN A 126 -19.55 13.40 29.03
N LEU A 127 -18.49 12.60 29.09
CA LEU A 127 -17.51 12.48 28.01
C LEU A 127 -18.13 11.71 26.84
N TYR A 128 -17.84 12.15 25.62
CA TYR A 128 -18.20 11.40 24.42
C TYR A 128 -17.55 10.00 24.46
N THR A 129 -18.39 8.97 24.33
CA THR A 129 -17.95 7.58 24.13
C THR A 129 -18.46 7.09 22.77
N PRO A 130 -17.57 6.72 21.84
CA PRO A 130 -17.98 6.20 20.54
C PRO A 130 -18.67 4.83 20.71
N HIS A 131 -19.69 4.59 19.89
CA HIS A 131 -20.38 3.29 19.87
C HIS A 131 -19.41 2.16 19.47
N PRO A 132 -19.50 0.96 20.08
CA PRO A 132 -18.61 -0.17 19.79
C PRO A 132 -18.44 -0.44 18.28
N THR A 133 -19.55 -0.46 17.53
CA THR A 133 -19.54 -0.68 16.08
C THR A 133 -18.73 0.37 15.30
N LYS A 134 -18.75 1.64 15.74
CA LYS A 134 -17.94 2.70 15.10
C LYS A 134 -16.46 2.46 15.33
N VAL A 135 -16.08 2.07 16.55
CA VAL A 135 -14.69 1.72 16.88
C VAL A 135 -14.24 0.51 16.07
N TYR A 136 -15.08 -0.53 15.99
CA TYR A 136 -14.82 -1.71 15.19
C TYR A 136 -14.59 -1.36 13.71
N GLY A 137 -15.47 -0.54 13.11
CA GLY A 137 -15.34 -0.08 11.74
C GLY A 137 -14.01 0.65 11.49
N CYS A 138 -13.63 1.57 12.38
CA CYS A 138 -12.33 2.24 12.28
C CYS A 138 -11.16 1.25 12.37
N ILE A 139 -11.22 0.25 13.26
CA ILE A 139 -10.17 -0.76 13.37
C ILE A 139 -10.02 -1.53 12.05
N VAL A 140 -11.13 -1.99 11.46
CA VAL A 140 -11.12 -2.75 10.21
C VAL A 140 -10.59 -1.90 9.05
N SER A 141 -11.12 -0.69 8.87
CA SER A 141 -10.65 0.25 7.83
C SER A 141 -9.15 0.51 7.91
N MET A 142 -8.61 0.69 9.12
CA MET A 142 -7.19 0.94 9.30
C MET A 142 -6.32 -0.29 9.11
N LEU A 143 -6.79 -1.47 9.51
CA LEU A 143 -6.10 -2.73 9.20
C LEU A 143 -6.00 -2.94 7.69
N GLU A 144 -7.11 -2.82 6.97
CA GLU A 144 -7.18 -3.08 5.53
C GLU A 144 -6.51 -1.98 4.69
N GLY A 145 -6.72 -0.72 5.05
CA GLY A 145 -6.23 0.43 4.29
C GLY A 145 -4.78 0.81 4.58
N VAL A 146 -4.29 0.51 5.79
CA VAL A 146 -2.98 0.97 6.26
C VAL A 146 -2.14 -0.18 6.80
N LEU A 147 -2.50 -0.75 7.96
CA LEU A 147 -1.59 -1.57 8.78
C LEU A 147 -1.17 -2.90 8.12
N ASN A 148 -2.06 -3.55 7.38
CA ASN A 148 -1.75 -4.80 6.68
C ASN A 148 -0.91 -4.58 5.41
N ASN A 149 -0.90 -3.35 4.88
CA ASN A 149 -0.25 -3.06 3.60
C ASN A 149 1.25 -2.78 3.80
N PRO A 150 2.14 -3.47 3.07
CA PRO A 150 3.57 -3.13 3.06
C PRO A 150 3.86 -1.69 2.60
N PRO A 151 5.04 -1.12 2.92
CA PRO A 151 5.43 0.24 2.51
C PRO A 151 5.30 0.51 1.00
N TYR A 152 5.65 -0.45 0.14
CA TYR A 152 5.65 -0.26 -1.32
C TYR A 152 4.25 -0.19 -1.97
N PHE A 153 3.19 -0.51 -1.23
CA PHE A 153 1.80 -0.37 -1.69
C PHE A 153 1.27 1.07 -1.60
N ILE A 154 2.05 1.96 -0.99
CA ILE A 154 1.68 3.34 -0.70
C ILE A 154 2.00 4.25 -1.92
N ASN A 155 3.14 4.10 -2.61
CA ASN A 155 3.48 5.08 -3.67
C ASN A 155 3.41 4.56 -5.11
N ASN A 156 3.98 3.38 -5.40
CA ASN A 156 4.00 2.85 -6.76
C ASN A 156 4.56 1.42 -6.81
N ILE A 157 3.75 0.44 -6.44
CA ILE A 157 4.15 -0.99 -6.40
C ILE A 157 4.85 -1.44 -7.69
N THR A 158 4.41 -0.94 -8.85
CA THR A 158 4.99 -1.25 -10.15
C THR A 158 6.45 -0.81 -10.26
N VAL A 159 6.80 0.38 -9.78
CA VAL A 159 8.19 0.89 -9.82
C VAL A 159 9.07 0.09 -8.88
N HIS A 160 8.57 -0.27 -7.70
CA HIS A 160 9.30 -1.11 -6.75
C HIS A 160 9.61 -2.48 -7.33
N ILE A 161 8.61 -3.14 -7.94
CA ILE A 161 8.84 -4.41 -8.64
C ILE A 161 9.86 -4.22 -9.75
N ALA A 162 9.72 -3.20 -10.61
CA ALA A 162 10.64 -3.01 -11.73
C ALA A 162 12.10 -2.82 -11.28
N LYS A 163 12.33 -2.10 -10.18
CA LYS A 163 13.66 -1.94 -9.58
C LYS A 163 14.20 -3.27 -9.04
N ASP A 164 13.41 -3.97 -8.24
CA ASP A 164 13.80 -5.26 -7.65
C ASP A 164 14.13 -6.30 -8.75
N LEU A 165 13.32 -6.37 -9.80
CA LEU A 165 13.60 -7.23 -10.95
C LEU A 165 14.90 -6.86 -11.64
N ALA A 166 15.20 -5.57 -11.80
CA ALA A 166 16.43 -5.11 -12.44
C ALA A 166 17.67 -5.45 -11.60
N ASP A 167 17.59 -5.24 -10.29
CA ASP A 167 18.68 -5.46 -9.33
C ASP A 167 19.01 -6.97 -9.18
N ASN A 168 18.01 -7.85 -9.31
CA ASN A 168 18.14 -9.28 -9.05
C ASN A 168 17.97 -10.18 -10.31
N LYS A 169 17.99 -9.59 -11.52
CA LYS A 169 17.59 -10.26 -12.77
C LYS A 169 18.31 -11.57 -13.06
N GLU A 170 19.63 -11.64 -12.85
CA GLU A 170 20.41 -12.85 -13.18
C GLU A 170 19.94 -14.06 -12.37
N TYR A 171 19.67 -13.84 -11.08
CA TYR A 171 19.20 -14.89 -10.18
C TYR A 171 17.77 -15.31 -10.52
N TYR A 172 16.88 -14.35 -10.75
CA TYR A 172 15.47 -14.62 -11.08
C TYR A 172 15.30 -15.34 -12.41
N LEU A 173 16.09 -14.97 -13.42
CA LEU A 173 16.10 -15.66 -14.73
C LEU A 173 16.58 -17.11 -14.62
N SER A 174 17.47 -17.41 -13.68
CA SER A 174 18.03 -18.74 -13.47
C SER A 174 17.16 -19.63 -12.57
N HIS A 175 16.29 -19.05 -11.74
CA HIS A 175 15.52 -19.76 -10.71
C HIS A 175 14.03 -19.43 -10.75
N TYR A 176 13.37 -19.77 -11.86
CA TYR A 176 11.97 -19.42 -12.10
C TYR A 176 11.01 -19.86 -10.98
N SER A 177 11.16 -21.08 -10.43
CA SER A 177 10.29 -21.56 -9.34
C SER A 177 10.44 -20.76 -8.05
N TYR A 178 11.67 -20.33 -7.73
CA TYR A 178 11.91 -19.43 -6.60
C TYR A 178 11.29 -18.06 -6.87
N PHE A 179 11.56 -17.51 -8.06
CA PHE A 179 11.04 -16.21 -8.50
C PHE A 179 9.51 -16.15 -8.40
N GLN A 180 8.80 -17.16 -8.92
CA GLN A 180 7.35 -17.24 -8.87
C GLN A 180 6.82 -17.19 -7.42
N LYS A 181 7.37 -18.03 -6.53
CA LYS A 181 6.96 -18.07 -5.11
C LYS A 181 7.27 -16.76 -4.39
N TYR A 182 8.41 -16.16 -4.69
CA TYR A 182 8.81 -14.86 -4.14
C TYR A 182 7.83 -13.77 -4.56
N MET A 183 7.56 -13.61 -5.87
CA MET A 183 6.60 -12.62 -6.38
C MET A 183 5.21 -12.81 -5.78
N TYR A 184 4.78 -14.06 -5.59
CA TYR A 184 3.48 -14.37 -5.01
C TYR A 184 3.32 -13.89 -3.57
N ARG A 185 4.36 -14.08 -2.77
CA ARG A 185 4.37 -13.78 -1.34
C ARG A 185 4.67 -12.30 -1.06
N GLU A 186 5.64 -11.74 -1.78
CA GLU A 186 6.13 -10.40 -1.50
C GLU A 186 5.14 -9.36 -2.04
N TYR A 187 4.85 -9.44 -3.33
CA TYR A 187 4.07 -8.42 -4.01
C TYR A 187 2.63 -8.87 -4.19
N PHE A 188 2.40 -10.00 -4.85
CA PHE A 188 1.10 -10.25 -5.44
C PHE A 188 0.01 -10.49 -4.38
N SER A 189 0.29 -11.17 -3.26
CA SER A 189 -0.70 -11.41 -2.20
C SER A 189 -1.36 -10.17 -1.61
N HIS A 190 -0.75 -8.99 -1.80
CA HIS A 190 -1.23 -7.72 -1.24
C HIS A 190 -1.78 -6.78 -2.33
N MET A 191 -1.76 -7.18 -3.60
CA MET A 191 -2.26 -6.34 -4.70
C MET A 191 -3.78 -6.35 -4.80
N ARG A 192 -4.36 -5.16 -4.89
CA ARG A 192 -5.76 -4.97 -5.29
C ARG A 192 -5.91 -5.19 -6.79
N HIS A 193 -7.11 -5.51 -7.25
CA HIS A 193 -7.41 -5.72 -8.68
C HIS A 193 -6.91 -4.57 -9.57
N ASP A 194 -7.15 -3.33 -9.17
CA ASP A 194 -6.69 -2.15 -9.91
C ASP A 194 -5.16 -2.07 -10.01
N ASP A 195 -4.45 -2.43 -8.94
CA ASP A 195 -2.99 -2.41 -8.91
C ASP A 195 -2.41 -3.54 -9.76
N VAL A 196 -3.06 -4.70 -9.80
CA VAL A 196 -2.73 -5.80 -10.72
C VAL A 196 -2.85 -5.32 -12.17
N ILE A 197 -3.99 -4.74 -12.55
CA ILE A 197 -4.24 -4.29 -13.93
C ILE A 197 -3.26 -3.17 -14.33
N LYS A 198 -3.06 -2.18 -13.47
CA LYS A 198 -2.13 -1.07 -13.70
C LYS A 198 -0.69 -1.57 -13.85
N THR A 199 -0.24 -2.41 -12.93
CA THR A 199 1.12 -2.99 -12.94
C THR A 199 1.33 -3.82 -14.20
N PHE A 200 0.39 -4.70 -14.52
CA PHE A 200 0.46 -5.56 -15.70
C PHE A 200 0.59 -4.72 -16.97
N ARG A 201 -0.21 -3.66 -17.12
CA ARG A 201 -0.14 -2.76 -18.28
C ARG A 201 1.21 -2.06 -18.41
N VAL A 202 1.84 -1.68 -17.30
CA VAL A 202 3.17 -1.06 -17.34
C VAL A 202 4.23 -2.07 -17.76
N PHE A 203 4.24 -3.26 -17.16
CA PHE A 203 5.16 -4.33 -17.57
C PHE A 203 4.94 -4.77 -19.02
N TRP A 204 3.69 -4.78 -19.49
CA TRP A 204 3.37 -5.03 -20.90
C TRP A 204 4.08 -4.03 -21.80
N LYS A 205 4.04 -2.74 -21.44
CA LYS A 205 4.77 -1.71 -22.19
C LYS A 205 6.29 -1.93 -22.14
N PHE A 206 6.85 -2.30 -20.98
CA PHE A 206 8.28 -2.58 -20.86
C PHE A 206 8.75 -3.74 -21.75
N VAL A 207 7.88 -4.74 -21.96
CA VAL A 207 8.24 -5.95 -22.72
C VAL A 207 7.92 -5.84 -24.21
N PHE A 208 6.88 -5.10 -24.59
CA PHE A 208 6.36 -5.12 -25.96
C PHE A 208 6.31 -3.76 -26.66
N TYR A 209 6.46 -2.64 -25.94
CA TYR A 209 6.25 -1.30 -26.51
C TYR A 209 7.49 -0.40 -26.42
N LEU A 210 8.13 -0.32 -25.26
CA LEU A 210 9.31 0.51 -25.06
C LEU A 210 10.57 -0.21 -25.54
N SER A 211 11.54 0.57 -26.01
CA SER A 211 12.80 0.10 -26.60
C SER A 211 13.99 0.95 -26.17
N ASP A 212 13.94 1.52 -24.96
CA ASP A 212 15.11 2.17 -24.33
C ASP A 212 16.05 1.13 -23.71
N ASP A 213 17.30 1.53 -23.46
CA ASP A 213 18.36 0.66 -22.93
C ASP A 213 17.96 -0.05 -21.63
N ASN A 214 17.20 0.62 -20.76
CA ASN A 214 16.75 0.02 -19.50
C ASN A 214 15.69 -1.06 -19.74
N CYS A 215 14.76 -0.84 -20.67
CA CYS A 215 13.79 -1.85 -21.08
C CYS A 215 14.48 -3.04 -21.75
N GLU A 216 15.43 -2.82 -22.67
CA GLU A 216 16.16 -3.92 -23.33
C GLU A 216 16.94 -4.78 -22.33
N ASN A 217 17.68 -4.13 -21.42
CA ASN A 217 18.50 -4.82 -20.43
C ASN A 217 17.69 -5.66 -19.43
N ASN A 218 16.40 -5.37 -19.26
CA ASN A 218 15.53 -6.03 -18.30
C ASN A 218 14.34 -6.77 -18.96
N ARG A 219 14.27 -6.81 -20.31
CA ARG A 219 13.12 -7.33 -21.07
C ARG A 219 12.73 -8.75 -20.68
N LYS A 220 13.73 -9.63 -20.49
CA LYS A 220 13.51 -11.04 -20.12
C LYS A 220 12.90 -11.20 -18.72
N VAL A 221 13.44 -10.48 -17.72
CA VAL A 221 12.94 -10.60 -16.34
C VAL A 221 11.56 -9.93 -16.21
N ASN A 222 11.32 -8.85 -16.94
CA ASN A 222 10.02 -8.21 -17.05
C ASN A 222 8.98 -9.14 -17.69
N TYR A 223 9.37 -9.92 -18.71
CA TYR A 223 8.50 -10.94 -19.31
C TYR A 223 8.18 -12.07 -18.32
N HIS A 224 9.15 -12.53 -17.52
CA HIS A 224 8.87 -13.49 -16.45
C HIS A 224 7.87 -12.94 -15.44
N CYS A 225 7.98 -11.67 -15.05
CA CYS A 225 6.98 -11.03 -14.18
C CYS A 225 5.57 -11.06 -14.81
N LEU A 226 5.42 -10.69 -16.08
CA LEU A 226 4.12 -10.77 -16.78
C LEU A 226 3.54 -12.19 -16.78
N ARG A 227 4.38 -13.19 -17.03
CA ARG A 227 3.96 -14.59 -17.00
C ARG A 227 3.44 -14.99 -15.62
N VAL A 228 4.20 -14.68 -14.57
CA VAL A 228 3.82 -14.99 -13.19
C VAL A 228 2.54 -14.25 -12.77
N MET A 229 2.32 -13.02 -13.26
CA MET A 229 1.06 -12.28 -13.07
C MET A 229 -0.13 -12.96 -13.76
N MET A 230 0.02 -13.39 -15.02
CA MET A 230 -1.02 -14.11 -15.77
C MET A 230 -1.38 -15.44 -15.12
N GLU A 231 -0.40 -16.16 -14.59
CA GLU A 231 -0.62 -17.43 -13.88
C GLU A 231 -1.44 -17.23 -12.59
N LYS A 232 -1.26 -16.11 -11.89
CA LYS A 232 -1.98 -15.84 -10.63
C LYS A 232 -3.32 -15.14 -10.81
N TYR A 233 -3.45 -14.30 -11.83
CA TYR A 233 -4.57 -13.37 -12.02
C TYR A 233 -5.26 -13.55 -13.36
N SER A 234 -5.30 -14.77 -13.89
CA SER A 234 -5.84 -15.11 -15.22
C SER A 234 -7.17 -14.42 -15.50
N ASP A 235 -8.14 -14.58 -14.60
CA ASP A 235 -9.53 -14.18 -14.84
C ASP A 235 -9.66 -12.64 -14.93
N ILE A 236 -8.97 -11.95 -14.03
CA ILE A 236 -8.97 -10.49 -13.92
C ILE A 236 -8.25 -9.87 -15.12
N LEU A 237 -7.11 -10.44 -15.50
CA LEU A 237 -6.27 -9.93 -16.58
C LEU A 237 -6.88 -10.23 -17.96
N GLN A 238 -7.47 -11.41 -18.16
CA GLN A 238 -8.20 -11.74 -19.40
C GLN A 238 -9.35 -10.77 -19.61
N SER A 239 -10.22 -10.60 -18.62
CA SER A 239 -11.34 -9.65 -18.68
C SER A 239 -10.84 -8.23 -18.96
N SER A 240 -9.79 -7.78 -18.25
CA SER A 240 -9.22 -6.45 -18.46
C SER A 240 -8.65 -6.24 -19.86
N ILE A 241 -8.04 -7.26 -20.49
CA ILE A 241 -7.48 -7.11 -21.84
C ILE A 241 -8.61 -7.10 -22.87
N GLU A 242 -9.61 -7.97 -22.73
CA GLU A 242 -10.78 -8.05 -23.63
C GLU A 242 -11.59 -6.75 -23.64
N GLU A 243 -11.81 -6.14 -22.48
CA GLU A 243 -12.56 -4.89 -22.36
C GLU A 243 -11.77 -3.66 -22.81
N ASN A 244 -10.43 -3.73 -22.79
CA ASN A 244 -9.55 -2.58 -23.03
C ASN A 244 -8.47 -2.86 -24.08
N LEU A 245 -8.82 -3.59 -25.15
CA LEU A 245 -7.89 -4.00 -26.20
C LEU A 245 -7.05 -2.81 -26.70
N GLU A 246 -7.63 -1.66 -26.99
CA GLU A 246 -6.89 -0.48 -27.47
C GLU A 246 -5.70 -0.05 -26.59
N ASN A 247 -5.76 -0.28 -25.26
CA ASN A 247 -4.68 0.03 -24.33
C ASN A 247 -3.48 -0.92 -24.41
N TYR A 248 -3.66 -2.11 -25.01
CA TYR A 248 -2.63 -3.12 -25.24
C TYR A 248 -2.23 -3.21 -26.74
N TYR A 249 -3.02 -2.59 -27.62
CA TYR A 249 -2.96 -2.74 -29.09
C TYR A 249 -2.41 -1.52 -29.85
N LYS A 250 -1.72 -0.56 -29.21
CA LYS A 250 -1.02 0.50 -29.95
C LYS A 250 0.10 -0.10 -30.82
N PHE A 251 -0.28 -0.57 -31.99
CA PHE A 251 0.56 -1.08 -33.06
C PHE A 251 0.25 -0.30 -34.33
N ASN A 252 1.21 0.51 -34.76
CA ASN A 252 1.54 0.49 -36.17
C ASN A 252 2.44 -0.75 -36.35
N GLU A 253 1.95 -1.72 -37.12
CA GLU A 253 2.72 -2.85 -37.66
C GLU A 253 3.13 -4.03 -36.77
N MET A 254 2.30 -4.47 -35.80
CA MET A 254 2.24 -5.92 -35.53
C MET A 254 0.85 -6.42 -35.89
N GLU A 255 0.80 -7.31 -36.87
CA GLU A 255 -0.43 -7.97 -37.28
C GLU A 255 -1.07 -8.66 -36.08
N LYS A 256 -2.40 -8.59 -35.98
CA LYS A 256 -3.23 -9.32 -34.99
C LYS A 256 -2.80 -10.78 -34.80
N HIS A 257 -2.17 -11.39 -35.80
CA HIS A 257 -1.64 -12.74 -35.75
C HIS A 257 -0.46 -12.93 -34.78
N GLN A 258 0.45 -11.96 -34.64
CA GLN A 258 1.57 -12.08 -33.68
C GLN A 258 1.12 -11.93 -32.23
N LEU A 259 0.07 -11.13 -31.98
CA LEU A 259 -0.59 -11.07 -30.68
C LEU A 259 -1.39 -12.34 -30.40
N SER A 260 -2.04 -12.94 -31.41
CA SER A 260 -2.61 -14.28 -31.26
C SER A 260 -1.52 -15.30 -30.95
N ILE A 261 -0.28 -15.14 -31.41
CA ILE A 261 0.86 -16.01 -31.07
C ILE A 261 1.46 -15.72 -29.69
N ILE A 262 1.37 -14.50 -29.16
CA ILE A 262 1.74 -14.18 -27.77
C ILE A 262 0.63 -14.65 -26.80
N TYR A 263 -0.64 -14.45 -27.18
CA TYR A 263 -1.79 -15.02 -26.49
C TYR A 263 -1.72 -16.54 -26.54
N VAL A 264 -1.50 -17.17 -27.69
CA VAL A 264 -1.34 -18.62 -27.92
C VAL A 264 -0.03 -19.14 -27.33
N GLY A 265 1.02 -18.34 -27.25
CA GLY A 265 2.28 -18.68 -26.58
C GLY A 265 2.15 -18.65 -25.05
N LEU A 266 1.31 -17.75 -24.52
CA LEU A 266 0.84 -17.79 -23.14
C LEU A 266 -0.20 -18.91 -22.95
N TRP A 267 -1.04 -19.22 -23.95
CA TRP A 267 -2.07 -20.28 -23.94
C TRP A 267 -1.51 -21.70 -24.05
N HIS A 268 -0.40 -21.90 -24.76
CA HIS A 268 0.36 -23.16 -24.85
C HIS A 268 1.18 -23.47 -23.59
N VAL A 269 1.21 -22.56 -22.62
CA VAL A 269 1.69 -22.85 -21.26
C VAL A 269 0.54 -23.40 -20.39
N PHE A 270 -0.71 -23.32 -20.87
CA PHE A 270 -1.91 -23.79 -20.18
C PHE A 270 -2.48 -25.12 -20.72
N HIS A 271 -1.78 -25.79 -21.65
CA HIS A 271 -2.00 -27.18 -22.05
C HIS A 271 -0.64 -27.86 -22.30
#